data_AF-Q6S972-F1
#
_entry.id   AF-Q6S972-F1
#
_cell.length_a   1.000
_cell.length_b   1.000
_cell.length_c   1.000
_cell.angle_alpha   90.00
_cell.angle_beta   90.00
_cell.angle_gamma   90.00
#
_symmetry.space_group_name_H-M   'P 1'
#
loop_
_entity.id
_entity.type
_entity.pdbx_description
1 polymer ?
#
loop_
_entity_poly.entity_id
_entity_poly.type
_entity_poly.pdbx_seq_one_letter_code
_entity_poly.pdbx_strand_id
1 'polypeptide(L)'
;DSIHWRTEKLDKCINNSNESKACKNNNKCKDDCDCFKRWVDQKKKEWMAIKQHFRKQKNIVIEDVFMKLTHDDVLDSVLKKDLLLKSLREAYGNEKDIDRIEKMLEQAGVVGGEDNTTIDKLLQ
;
A
#
# COMPACT_ATOMS: atom_id res chain seq x y z
N ASP A 1 9.18 -3.45 -0.07
CA ASP A 1 8.94 -4.08 1.24
C ASP A 1 7.79 -5.07 1.27
N SER A 2 6.54 -4.68 1.00
CA SER A 2 5.38 -5.57 1.14
C SER A 2 5.53 -6.90 0.40
N ILE A 3 6.06 -6.86 -0.83
CA ILE A 3 6.36 -8.05 -1.64
C ILE A 3 7.38 -8.95 -0.94
N HIS A 4 8.48 -8.38 -0.44
CA HIS A 4 9.50 -9.14 0.30
C HIS A 4 8.95 -9.75 1.60
N TRP A 5 8.12 -9.02 2.35
CA TRP A 5 7.43 -9.59 3.51
C TRP A 5 6.58 -10.80 3.13
N ARG A 6 5.81 -10.68 2.04
CA ARG A 6 4.96 -11.77 1.53
C ARG A 6 5.78 -12.97 1.04
N THR A 7 6.82 -12.77 0.23
CA THR A 7 7.52 -13.86 -0.47
C THR A 7 8.67 -14.47 0.34
N GLU A 8 9.43 -13.66 1.08
CA GLU A 8 10.67 -14.13 1.72
C GLU A 8 10.50 -14.45 3.20
N LYS A 9 9.68 -13.66 3.90
CA LYS A 9 9.55 -13.72 5.35
C LYS A 9 8.35 -14.54 5.80
N LEU A 10 7.18 -14.23 5.26
CA LEU A 10 5.91 -14.78 5.76
C LEU A 10 5.34 -15.92 4.93
N ASP A 11 5.80 -16.14 3.69
CA ASP A 11 5.31 -17.23 2.83
C ASP A 11 5.32 -18.59 3.58
N LYS A 12 6.42 -18.88 4.27
CA LYS A 12 6.60 -20.11 5.06
C LYS A 12 5.72 -20.19 6.30
N CYS A 13 5.19 -19.07 6.76
CA CYS A 13 4.37 -18.95 7.97
C CYS A 13 2.87 -18.84 7.67
N ILE A 14 2.51 -18.41 6.47
CA ILE A 14 1.13 -18.20 6.01
C ILE A 14 0.64 -19.37 5.13
N ASN A 15 1.53 -20.16 4.53
CA ASN A 15 1.13 -21.31 3.71
C ASN A 15 0.40 -22.38 4.56
N ASN A 16 -0.93 -22.40 4.39
CA ASN A 16 -1.96 -23.07 5.18
C ASN A 16 -1.91 -24.61 5.26
N SER A 17 -0.92 -25.27 4.66
CA SER A 17 -0.84 -26.73 4.68
C SER A 17 -0.11 -27.29 5.91
N ASN A 18 0.55 -26.45 6.70
CA ASN A 18 1.38 -26.89 7.82
C ASN A 18 1.08 -26.08 9.09
N GLU A 19 0.06 -26.49 9.83
CA GLU A 19 -0.39 -25.85 11.08
C GLU A 19 0.75 -25.67 12.10
N SER A 20 1.74 -26.57 12.09
CA SER A 20 2.97 -26.48 12.90
C SER A 20 3.84 -25.25 12.61
N LYS A 21 3.66 -24.60 11.45
CA LYS A 21 4.42 -23.42 11.00
C LYS A 21 3.61 -22.13 11.00
N ALA A 22 2.35 -22.18 11.41
CA ALA A 22 1.52 -20.98 11.54
C ALA A 22 2.15 -19.98 12.53
N CYS A 23 1.89 -18.67 12.35
CA CYS A 23 2.37 -17.61 13.26
C CYS A 23 2.09 -17.91 14.75
N LYS A 24 1.03 -18.66 15.04
CA LYS A 24 0.62 -18.99 16.41
C LYS A 24 1.41 -20.15 17.03
N ASN A 25 1.94 -21.05 16.20
CA ASN A 25 2.42 -22.36 16.62
C ASN A 25 3.94 -22.54 16.49
N ASN A 26 4.63 -21.59 15.84
CA ASN A 26 6.07 -21.61 15.67
C ASN A 26 6.68 -20.29 16.17
N ASN A 27 7.60 -20.34 17.14
CA ASN A 27 8.20 -19.14 17.74
C ASN A 27 8.87 -18.22 16.71
N LYS A 28 9.56 -18.79 15.71
CA LYS A 28 10.19 -17.99 14.65
C LYS A 28 9.14 -17.28 13.79
N CYS A 29 8.10 -17.99 13.37
CA CYS A 29 7.01 -17.37 12.63
C CYS A 29 6.23 -16.36 13.48
N LYS A 30 6.08 -16.59 14.78
CA LYS A 30 5.49 -15.62 15.70
C LYS A 30 6.29 -14.31 15.70
N ASP A 31 7.60 -14.40 15.86
CA ASP A 31 8.49 -13.24 15.86
C ASP A 31 8.45 -12.50 14.51
N ASP A 32 8.47 -13.23 13.38
CA ASP A 32 8.39 -12.64 12.04
C ASP A 32 7.01 -11.95 11.82
N CYS A 33 5.90 -12.56 12.27
CA CYS A 33 4.57 -11.98 12.16
C CYS A 33 4.39 -10.75 13.07
N ASP A 34 4.96 -10.78 14.29
CA ASP A 34 4.97 -9.63 15.20
C ASP A 34 5.81 -8.47 14.62
N CYS A 35 6.95 -8.78 13.99
CA CYS A 35 7.76 -7.78 13.29
C CYS A 35 7.01 -7.19 12.10
N PHE A 36 6.32 -8.00 11.30
CA PHE A 36 5.51 -7.51 10.20
C PHE A 36 4.39 -6.59 10.69
N LYS A 37 3.70 -6.95 11.77
CA LYS A 37 2.67 -6.09 12.38
C LYS A 37 3.23 -4.73 12.79
N ARG A 38 4.38 -4.70 13.46
CA ARG A 38 5.07 -3.44 13.82
C ARG A 38 5.47 -2.63 12.58
N TRP A 39 5.91 -3.29 11.51
CA TRP A 39 6.23 -2.64 10.24
C TRP A 39 4.98 -2.01 9.61
N VAL A 40 3.83 -2.72 9.59
CA VAL A 40 2.55 -2.15 9.10
C VAL A 40 2.14 -0.94 9.94
N ASP A 41 2.22 -1.03 11.28
CA ASP A 41 1.89 0.08 12.18
C ASP A 41 2.79 1.30 11.95
N GLN A 42 4.08 1.08 11.69
CA GLN A 42 5.01 2.14 11.31
C GLN A 42 4.62 2.77 9.97
N LYS A 43 4.29 1.97 8.96
CA LYS A 43 3.88 2.46 7.65
C LYS A 43 2.56 3.23 7.69
N LYS A 44 1.60 2.85 8.55
CA LYS A 44 0.38 3.63 8.83
C LYS A 44 0.69 5.02 9.38
N LYS A 45 1.65 5.12 10.31
CA LYS A 45 2.08 6.41 10.89
C LYS A 45 2.80 7.29 9.87
N GLU A 46 3.73 6.72 9.11
CA GLU A 46 4.43 7.42 8.02
C GLU A 46 3.43 7.92 6.97
N TRP A 47 2.48 7.07 6.58
CA TRP A 47 1.44 7.41 5.61
C TRP A 47 0.53 8.55 6.09
N MET A 48 0.11 8.52 7.36
CA MET A 48 -0.67 9.60 7.95
C MET A 48 0.07 10.95 7.90
N ALA A 49 1.37 10.96 8.19
CA ALA A 49 2.19 12.18 8.10
C ALA A 49 2.30 12.69 6.66
N ILE A 50 2.45 11.79 5.68
CA ILE A 50 2.45 12.13 4.25
C ILE A 50 1.11 12.75 3.84
N LYS A 51 -0.02 12.15 4.21
CA LYS A 51 -1.36 12.71 3.92
C LYS A 51 -1.54 14.10 4.54
N GLN A 52 -1.11 14.28 5.78
CA GLN A 52 -1.14 15.59 6.44
C GLN A 52 -0.28 16.63 5.72
N HIS A 53 0.91 16.25 5.25
CA HIS A 53 1.76 17.14 4.47
C HIS A 53 1.13 17.47 3.11
N PHE A 54 0.59 16.46 2.42
CA PHE A 54 -0.07 16.61 1.13
C PHE A 54 -1.23 17.62 1.17
N ARG A 55 -2.05 17.57 2.24
CA ARG A 55 -3.17 18.49 2.50
C ARG A 55 -2.76 19.94 2.76
N LYS A 56 -1.47 20.23 2.95
CA LYS A 56 -0.97 21.62 3.10
C LYS A 56 -0.72 22.32 1.76
N GLN A 57 -0.76 21.60 0.65
CA GLN A 57 -0.53 22.18 -0.68
C GLN A 57 -1.70 23.07 -1.08
N LYS A 58 -1.48 24.38 -1.20
CA LYS A 58 -2.57 25.35 -1.48
C LYS A 58 -2.99 25.39 -2.95
N ASN A 59 -2.11 24.99 -3.86
CA ASN A 59 -2.28 25.21 -5.30
C ASN A 59 -2.94 24.03 -6.03
N ILE A 60 -3.45 23.03 -5.31
CA ILE A 60 -4.05 21.82 -5.91
C ILE A 60 -5.55 21.71 -5.66
N VAL A 61 -6.13 22.65 -4.90
CA VAL A 61 -7.58 22.75 -4.70
C VAL A 61 -8.15 23.65 -5.77
N ILE A 62 -9.16 23.17 -6.47
CA ILE A 62 -9.96 23.98 -7.39
C ILE A 62 -11.36 24.04 -6.79
N GLU A 63 -11.83 25.23 -6.50
CA GLU A 63 -13.21 25.47 -6.07
C GLU A 63 -13.78 26.56 -6.98
N ASP A 64 -14.56 26.13 -7.96
CA ASP A 64 -15.32 26.98 -8.87
C ASP A 64 -16.79 26.52 -8.87
N VAL A 65 -17.68 27.34 -9.42
CA VAL A 65 -19.14 27.13 -9.46
C VAL A 65 -19.51 25.77 -10.08
N PHE A 66 -18.68 25.26 -10.99
CA PHE A 66 -18.93 24.01 -11.72
C PHE A 66 -18.11 22.81 -11.22
N MET A 67 -17.09 23.03 -10.40
CA MET A 67 -16.18 21.96 -9.99
C MET A 67 -15.56 22.22 -8.62
N LYS A 68 -15.59 21.19 -7.78
CA LYS A 68 -14.83 21.12 -6.54
C LYS A 68 -13.85 19.97 -6.62
N LEU A 69 -12.57 20.28 -6.54
CA LEU A 69 -11.47 19.33 -6.47
C LEU A 69 -10.75 19.54 -5.15
N THR A 70 -10.84 18.57 -4.25
CA THR A 70 -10.21 18.62 -2.93
C THR A 70 -8.82 17.96 -2.95
N HIS A 71 -8.04 18.17 -1.88
CA HIS A 71 -6.77 17.44 -1.70
C HIS A 71 -6.94 15.93 -1.75
N ASP A 72 -8.02 15.42 -1.17
CA ASP A 72 -8.26 13.98 -1.10
C ASP A 72 -8.64 13.42 -2.48
N ASP A 73 -9.38 14.18 -3.30
CA ASP A 73 -9.65 13.81 -4.70
C ASP A 73 -8.38 13.76 -5.55
N VAL A 74 -7.50 14.75 -5.40
CA VAL A 74 -6.21 14.77 -6.09
C VAL A 74 -5.34 13.60 -5.61
N LEU A 75 -5.27 13.38 -4.30
CA LEU A 75 -4.49 12.30 -3.70
C LEU A 75 -4.96 10.93 -4.19
N ASP A 76 -6.27 10.68 -4.19
CA ASP A 76 -6.83 9.44 -4.72
C ASP A 76 -6.49 9.31 -6.21
N SER A 77 -6.69 10.37 -7.00
CA SER A 77 -6.40 10.38 -8.43
C SER A 77 -4.95 10.02 -8.75
N VAL A 78 -3.97 10.60 -8.05
CA VAL A 78 -2.53 10.31 -8.28
C VAL A 78 -2.12 8.91 -7.82
N LEU A 79 -2.90 8.30 -6.93
CA LEU A 79 -2.63 6.96 -6.40
C LEU A 79 -3.46 5.86 -7.10
N LYS A 80 -4.33 6.20 -8.05
CA LYS A 80 -5.02 5.21 -8.89
C LYS A 80 -4.00 4.30 -9.58
N LYS A 81 -4.30 3.00 -9.64
CA LYS A 81 -3.41 1.93 -10.12
C LYS A 81 -2.62 2.36 -11.36
N ASP A 82 -3.31 2.79 -12.42
CA ASP A 82 -2.68 3.10 -13.70
C ASP A 82 -1.69 4.28 -13.61
N LEU A 83 -2.09 5.36 -12.93
CA LEU A 83 -1.24 6.55 -12.78
C LEU A 83 -0.06 6.28 -11.83
N LEU A 84 -0.31 5.57 -10.73
CA LEU A 84 0.73 5.13 -9.79
C LEU A 84 1.79 4.27 -10.50
N LEU A 85 1.38 3.24 -11.25
CA LEU A 85 2.29 2.35 -11.97
C LEU A 85 3.07 3.11 -13.05
N LYS A 86 2.41 4.04 -13.75
CA LYS A 86 3.08 4.92 -14.73
C LYS A 86 4.16 5.78 -14.05
N SER A 87 3.83 6.47 -12.96
CA SER A 87 4.79 7.31 -12.23
C SER A 87 5.96 6.50 -11.68
N LEU A 88 5.72 5.28 -11.18
CA LEU A 88 6.79 4.39 -10.72
C LEU A 88 7.68 3.92 -11.87
N ARG A 89 7.10 3.60 -13.03
CA ARG A 89 7.86 3.21 -14.24
C ARG A 89 8.74 4.36 -14.73
N GLU A 90 8.21 5.58 -14.76
CA GLU A 90 8.96 6.78 -15.17
C GLU A 90 10.10 7.10 -14.19
N ALA A 91 9.89 6.97 -12.88
CA ALA A 91 10.88 7.30 -11.87
C ALA A 91 11.99 6.26 -11.70
N TYR A 92 11.66 4.97 -11.82
CA TYR A 92 12.59 3.88 -11.47
C TYR A 92 12.96 2.96 -12.64
N GLY A 93 12.17 2.90 -13.72
CA GLY A 93 12.49 2.14 -14.94
C GLY A 93 12.59 0.62 -14.81
N ASN A 94 12.37 0.03 -13.63
CA ASN A 94 12.52 -1.42 -13.41
C ASN A 94 11.23 -2.19 -13.71
N GLU A 95 11.07 -2.65 -14.95
CA GLU A 95 9.88 -3.36 -15.41
C GLU A 95 9.48 -4.55 -14.53
N LYS A 96 10.46 -5.34 -14.06
CA LYS A 96 10.17 -6.53 -13.23
C LYS A 96 9.57 -6.16 -11.88
N ASP A 97 10.02 -5.05 -11.28
CA ASP A 97 9.47 -4.59 -10.01
C ASP A 97 8.08 -3.99 -10.21
N ILE A 98 7.85 -3.27 -11.31
CA ILE A 98 6.52 -2.74 -11.68
C ILE A 98 5.52 -3.87 -11.86
N ASP A 99 5.86 -4.91 -12.62
CA ASP A 99 4.98 -6.08 -12.84
C ASP A 99 4.63 -6.79 -11.52
N ARG A 100 5.59 -6.86 -10.59
CA ARG A 100 5.36 -7.46 -9.27
C ARG A 100 4.44 -6.59 -8.41
N ILE A 101 4.60 -5.27 -8.46
CA ILE A 101 3.73 -4.31 -7.75
C ILE A 101 2.32 -4.37 -8.32
N GLU A 102 2.17 -4.39 -9.64
CA GLU A 102 0.88 -4.53 -10.32
C GLU A 102 0.12 -5.77 -9.84
N LYS A 103 0.77 -6.95 -9.88
CA LYS A 103 0.17 -8.21 -9.40
C LYS A 103 -0.21 -8.14 -7.92
N MET A 104 0.61 -7.48 -7.10
CA MET A 104 0.31 -7.30 -5.68
C MET A 104 -0.95 -6.43 -5.48
N LEU A 105 -1.10 -5.34 -6.23
CA LEU A 105 -2.28 -4.47 -6.18
C LEU A 105 -3.57 -5.21 -6.59
N GLU A 106 -3.48 -6.06 -7.62
CA GLU A 106 -4.60 -6.90 -8.06
C GLU A 106 -5.01 -7.93 -7.01
N GLN A 107 -4.03 -8.62 -6.41
CA GLN A 107 -4.28 -9.59 -5.34
C GLN A 107 -4.90 -8.96 -4.09
N ALA A 108 -4.56 -7.71 -3.79
CA ALA A 108 -5.11 -6.97 -2.67
C ALA A 108 -6.54 -6.45 -2.93
N GLY A 109 -7.11 -6.68 -4.12
CA GLY A 109 -8.46 -6.25 -4.44
C GLY A 109 -8.61 -4.72 -4.44
N VAL A 110 -7.54 -3.99 -4.77
CA VAL A 110 -7.54 -2.52 -4.81
C VAL A 110 -8.30 -2.05 -6.05
N VAL A 111 -9.62 -2.21 -6.02
CA VAL A 111 -10.55 -1.57 -6.96
C VAL A 111 -10.97 -0.26 -6.29
N GLY A 112 -10.68 0.88 -6.92
CA GLY A 112 -10.96 2.22 -6.40
C GLY A 112 -12.38 2.31 -5.82
N GLY A 113 -12.52 2.88 -4.62
CA GLY A 113 -13.77 2.92 -3.88
C GLY A 113 -13.75 4.13 -2.95
N GLU A 114 -14.91 4.75 -2.79
CA GLU A 114 -15.12 5.96 -2.00
C GLU A 114 -14.48 5.80 -0.60
N ASP A 115 -13.71 6.81 -0.19
CA ASP A 115 -13.11 7.00 1.13
C ASP A 115 -11.75 6.36 1.47
N ASN A 116 -11.10 5.57 0.58
CA ASN A 116 -9.74 5.06 0.86
C ASN A 116 -8.83 4.99 -0.37
N THR A 117 -7.65 5.62 -0.29
CA THR A 117 -6.63 5.57 -1.35
C THR A 117 -6.09 4.16 -1.54
N THR A 118 -5.42 3.92 -2.67
CA THR A 118 -4.71 2.65 -2.95
C THR A 118 -3.78 2.22 -1.80
N ILE A 119 -3.09 3.18 -1.19
CA ILE A 119 -2.15 2.91 -0.10
C ILE A 119 -2.89 2.59 1.20
N ASP A 120 -4.03 3.25 1.47
CA ASP A 120 -4.86 2.93 2.63
C ASP A 120 -5.35 1.47 2.56
N LYS A 121 -5.79 1.01 1.40
CA LYS A 121 -6.22 -0.38 1.18
C LYS A 121 -5.09 -1.39 1.36
N LEU A 122 -3.88 -1.07 0.93
CA LEU A 122 -2.71 -1.93 1.12
C LEU A 122 -2.27 -2.07 2.58
N LEU A 123 -2.59 -1.09 3.43
CA LEU A 123 -2.21 -1.10 4.83
C LEU A 123 -3.32 -1.62 5.76
N GLN A 124 -4.53 -1.87 5.27
CA GLN A 124 -5.62 -2.44 6.07
C GLN A 124 -5.26 -3.81 6.62
#